data_AF-A0A336JXB3-F1
#
_entry.id   AF-A0A336JXB3-F1
#
_cell.length_a   1.000
_cell.length_b   1.000
_cell.length_c   1.000
_cell.angle_alpha   90.00
_cell.angle_beta   90.00
_cell.angle_gamma   90.00
#
_symmetry.space_group_name_H-M   'P 1'
#
loop_
_entity.id
_entity.type
_entity.pdbx_description
1 polymer ?
#
loop_
_entity_poly.entity_id
_entity_poly.type
_entity_poly.pdbx_seq_one_letter_code
_entity_poly.pdbx_strand_id
1 'polypeptide(L)'
;MAGYIDALRFTLAEMLGENDRVVVLNAPAAASPAVARALEDAAERLVIYQGRRYARLYLDRLLRFTGRRDVDDAMLLRIAELLAIRMAYEDPIRIAQLTLQEAASAPARRPMPRIDHRCRFRIDEVVAALPVVVATPTLRVLDYLGWQHMPVKMRFNAAGWLGTRKLRIISWLRRWRLLSIRYAHERRWVERWLHMIDRSLAVRPEAAVAVIESATMVRGYGDAYRYGMANWTLIIDALVKPALNGGLPLPDLAQAIADARAAALPERKQTSLKRAIEAIRARSGTVSIQAAAS
;
A
#
# COMPACT_ATOMS: atom_id res chain seq x y z
N MET A 1 -34.30 12.35 14.41
CA MET A 1 -33.64 13.44 13.66
C MET A 1 -32.38 13.95 14.34
N ALA A 2 -32.35 14.17 15.66
CA ALA A 2 -31.15 14.62 16.38
C ALA A 2 -29.91 13.71 16.22
N GLY A 3 -30.06 12.39 16.40
CA GLY A 3 -28.93 11.45 16.25
C GLY A 3 -28.33 11.35 14.84
N TYR A 4 -29.09 11.66 13.80
CA TYR A 4 -28.59 11.68 12.42
C TYR A 4 -27.77 12.95 12.15
N ILE A 5 -28.22 14.09 12.70
CA ILE A 5 -27.50 15.37 12.60
C ILE A 5 -26.20 15.31 13.41
N ASP A 6 -26.19 14.65 14.57
CA ASP A 6 -24.98 14.46 15.37
C ASP A 6 -24.00 13.47 14.74
N ALA A 7 -24.49 12.39 14.11
CA ALA A 7 -23.64 11.49 13.31
C ALA A 7 -23.08 12.19 12.06
N LEU A 8 -23.86 13.06 11.42
CA LEU A 8 -23.41 13.85 10.28
C LEU A 8 -22.42 14.95 10.69
N ARG A 9 -22.62 15.58 11.84
CA ARG A 9 -21.69 16.55 12.44
C ARG A 9 -20.41 15.89 12.92
N PHE A 10 -20.49 14.70 13.51
CA PHE A 10 -19.30 13.93 13.92
C PHE A 10 -18.50 13.48 12.71
N THR A 11 -19.16 12.96 11.68
CA THR A 11 -18.48 12.62 10.41
C THR A 11 -17.95 13.87 9.72
N LEU A 12 -18.66 15.00 9.74
CA LEU A 12 -18.16 16.29 9.23
C LEU A 12 -17.02 16.86 10.07
N ALA A 13 -17.00 16.72 11.40
CA ALA A 13 -15.90 17.16 12.26
C ALA A 13 -14.66 16.27 12.09
N GLU A 14 -14.85 14.96 11.92
CA GLU A 14 -13.80 14.05 11.45
C GLU A 14 -13.33 14.43 10.04
N MET A 15 -14.24 14.78 9.12
CA MET A 15 -13.90 15.29 7.79
C MET A 15 -13.17 16.63 7.89
N LEU A 16 -13.49 17.48 8.87
CA LEU A 16 -12.93 18.82 9.04
C LEU A 16 -11.59 18.83 9.79
N GLY A 17 -11.16 17.68 10.32
CA GLY A 17 -9.86 17.52 10.99
C GLY A 17 -9.73 18.32 12.29
N GLU A 18 -10.83 18.79 12.86
CA GLU A 18 -10.84 19.53 14.13
C GLU A 18 -10.27 18.68 15.28
N ASN A 19 -10.56 17.37 15.26
CA ASN A 19 -10.05 16.42 16.26
C ASN A 19 -8.63 15.92 15.99
N ASP A 20 -8.01 16.31 14.87
CA ASP A 20 -6.70 15.79 14.49
C ASP A 20 -5.57 16.44 15.32
N ARG A 21 -5.80 17.66 15.86
CA ARG A 21 -4.80 18.46 16.59
C ARG A 21 -4.34 17.85 17.93
N VAL A 22 -5.12 16.97 18.53
CA VAL A 22 -4.88 16.42 19.89
C VAL A 22 -4.17 15.06 19.86
N VAL A 23 -4.03 14.44 18.68
CA VAL A 23 -3.44 13.11 18.58
C VAL A 23 -1.94 13.17 18.76
N VAL A 24 -1.40 12.56 19.81
CA VAL A 24 0.04 12.46 20.08
C VAL A 24 0.67 11.37 19.20
N LEU A 25 1.82 11.69 18.59
CA LEU A 25 2.55 10.80 17.69
C LEU A 25 3.90 10.46 18.33
N ASN A 26 3.87 9.59 19.34
CA ASN A 26 5.09 9.06 19.96
C ASN A 26 5.32 7.64 19.46
N ALA A 27 6.57 7.32 19.15
CA ALA A 27 6.95 5.96 18.85
C ALA A 27 6.64 5.00 20.03
N PRO A 28 6.50 3.69 19.76
CA PRO A 28 6.35 2.68 20.82
C PRO A 28 7.52 2.72 21.81
N ALA A 29 7.22 2.71 23.11
CA ALA A 29 8.24 2.78 24.17
C ALA A 29 9.25 1.62 24.16
N ALA A 30 8.88 0.48 23.56
CA ALA A 30 9.75 -0.69 23.39
C ALA A 30 10.76 -0.56 22.23
N ALA A 31 10.65 0.48 21.39
CA ALA A 31 11.59 0.71 20.30
C ALA A 31 12.88 1.37 20.80
N SER A 32 14.02 1.01 20.22
CA SER A 32 15.27 1.71 20.49
C SER A 32 15.18 3.18 20.04
N PRO A 33 15.98 4.11 20.63
CA PRO A 33 15.89 5.53 20.28
C PRO A 33 16.14 5.83 18.79
N ALA A 34 16.98 5.03 18.12
CA ALA A 34 17.23 5.17 16.69
C ALA A 34 15.99 4.76 15.86
N VAL A 35 15.37 3.64 16.22
CA VAL A 35 14.14 3.17 15.57
C VAL A 35 12.99 4.15 15.82
N ALA A 36 12.82 4.61 17.06
CA ALA A 36 11.78 5.55 17.45
C ALA A 36 11.76 6.81 16.56
N ARG A 37 12.93 7.44 16.34
CA ARG A 37 13.06 8.60 15.45
C ARG A 37 12.63 8.30 14.02
N ALA A 38 13.06 7.15 13.47
CA ALA A 38 12.69 6.77 12.11
C ALA A 38 11.17 6.52 11.97
N LEU A 39 10.52 5.96 13.00
CA LEU A 39 9.07 5.77 13.03
C LEU A 39 8.32 7.10 13.10
N GLU A 40 8.82 8.04 13.90
CA GLU A 40 8.25 9.39 14.04
C GLU A 40 8.38 10.18 12.73
N ASP A 41 9.56 10.17 12.09
CA ASP A 41 9.77 10.79 10.77
C ASP A 41 8.82 10.21 9.70
N ALA A 42 8.60 8.89 9.74
CA ALA A 42 7.64 8.24 8.86
C ALA A 42 6.19 8.65 9.18
N ALA A 43 5.84 8.77 10.46
CA ALA A 43 4.54 9.23 10.91
C ALA A 43 4.28 10.69 10.46
N GLU A 44 5.26 11.58 10.54
CA GLU A 44 5.14 12.97 10.07
C GLU A 44 4.84 13.06 8.56
N ARG A 45 5.50 12.22 7.75
CA ARG A 45 5.17 12.11 6.31
C ARG A 45 3.71 11.69 6.10
N LEU A 46 3.17 10.83 6.96
CA LEU A 46 1.77 10.40 6.94
C LEU A 46 0.79 11.47 7.46
N VAL A 47 1.22 12.36 8.35
CA VAL A 47 0.43 13.54 8.74
C VAL A 47 0.19 14.43 7.54
N ILE A 48 1.25 14.69 6.76
CA ILE A 48 1.15 15.48 5.54
C ILE A 48 0.25 14.76 4.51
N TYR A 49 0.35 13.44 4.41
CA TYR A 49 -0.46 12.62 3.52
C TYR A 49 -1.97 12.70 3.83
N GLN A 50 -2.37 12.37 5.05
CA GLN A 50 -3.79 12.15 5.40
C GLN A 50 -4.22 12.72 6.76
N GLY A 51 -3.28 13.03 7.66
CA GLY A 51 -3.57 13.59 8.98
C GLY A 51 -2.99 12.77 10.14
N ARG A 52 -3.10 13.31 11.35
CA ARG A 52 -2.48 12.74 12.58
C ARG A 52 -3.11 11.42 12.99
N ARG A 53 -4.43 11.27 12.88
CA ARG A 53 -5.11 9.98 13.13
C ARG A 53 -4.62 8.87 12.19
N TYR A 54 -4.34 9.20 10.93
CA TYR A 54 -3.82 8.23 9.98
C TYR A 54 -2.36 7.84 10.27
N ALA A 55 -1.54 8.81 10.68
CA ALA A 55 -0.19 8.57 11.17
C ALA A 55 -0.18 7.73 12.47
N ARG A 56 -1.16 7.93 13.35
CA ARG A 56 -1.30 7.10 14.56
C ARG A 56 -1.63 5.65 14.23
N LEU A 57 -2.52 5.42 13.27
CA LEU A 57 -2.84 4.07 12.78
C LEU A 57 -1.60 3.34 12.24
N TYR A 58 -0.65 4.06 11.66
CA TYR A 58 0.64 3.50 11.25
C TYR A 58 1.46 3.00 12.45
N LEU A 59 1.59 3.83 13.49
CA LEU A 59 2.28 3.45 14.73
C LEU A 59 1.58 2.28 15.43
N ASP A 60 0.24 2.29 15.48
CA ASP A 60 -0.55 1.23 16.12
C ASP A 60 -0.36 -0.13 15.42
N ARG A 61 -0.15 -0.15 14.09
CA ARG A 61 0.16 -1.38 13.35
C ARG A 61 1.55 -1.92 13.68
N LEU A 62 2.51 -1.05 13.93
CA LEU A 62 3.89 -1.45 14.25
C LEU A 62 4.04 -1.99 15.66
N LEU A 63 3.11 -1.66 16.57
CA LEU A 63 3.09 -2.22 17.93
C LEU A 63 3.13 -3.76 17.96
N ARG A 64 2.62 -4.41 16.90
CA ARG A 64 2.64 -5.88 16.74
C ARG A 64 4.04 -6.48 16.65
N PHE A 65 5.03 -5.67 16.24
CA PHE A 65 6.40 -6.11 15.99
C PHE A 65 7.41 -5.47 16.94
N THR A 66 7.05 -4.37 17.61
CA THR A 66 7.96 -3.69 18.55
C THR A 66 8.18 -4.49 19.83
N GLY A 67 9.45 -4.64 20.24
CA GLY A 67 9.82 -5.34 21.49
C GLY A 67 9.77 -6.87 21.42
N ARG A 68 9.52 -7.43 20.23
CA ARG A 68 9.56 -8.87 19.98
C ARG A 68 11.00 -9.38 19.89
N ARG A 69 11.29 -10.52 20.50
CA ARG A 69 12.65 -11.12 20.49
C ARG A 69 13.05 -11.67 19.13
N ASP A 70 12.07 -12.05 18.33
CA ASP A 70 12.19 -12.57 16.96
C ASP A 70 12.26 -11.48 15.89
N VAL A 71 12.21 -10.20 16.27
CA VAL A 71 12.29 -9.04 15.37
C VAL A 71 13.41 -8.12 15.82
N ASP A 72 14.45 -7.99 15.01
CA ASP A 72 15.53 -7.04 15.26
C ASP A 72 15.18 -5.62 14.77
N ASP A 73 15.99 -4.64 15.17
CA ASP A 73 15.79 -3.23 14.81
C ASP A 73 15.80 -3.03 13.28
N ALA A 74 16.64 -3.77 12.55
CA ALA A 74 16.74 -3.69 11.10
C ALA A 74 15.46 -4.18 10.40
N MET A 75 14.91 -5.31 10.85
CA MET A 75 13.64 -5.84 10.35
C MET A 75 12.49 -4.90 10.69
N LEU A 76 12.44 -4.36 11.91
CA LEU A 76 11.41 -3.41 12.31
C LEU A 76 11.45 -2.13 11.46
N LEU A 77 12.64 -1.56 11.24
CA LEU A 77 12.83 -0.42 10.34
C LEU A 77 12.36 -0.75 8.92
N ARG A 78 12.65 -1.95 8.43
CA ARG A 78 12.24 -2.37 7.09
C ARG A 78 10.73 -2.53 6.96
N ILE A 79 10.07 -3.14 7.95
CA ILE A 79 8.60 -3.21 8.02
C ILE A 79 8.01 -1.80 8.05
N ALA A 80 8.57 -0.92 8.88
CA ALA A 80 8.12 0.44 9.06
C ALA A 80 8.24 1.29 7.77
N GLU A 81 9.35 1.17 7.04
CA GLU A 81 9.55 1.84 5.77
C GLU A 81 8.52 1.38 4.72
N LEU A 82 8.41 0.06 4.52
CA LEU A 82 7.49 -0.50 3.53
C LEU A 82 6.03 -0.22 3.91
N LEU A 83 5.67 -0.31 5.19
CA LEU A 83 4.33 0.03 5.65
C LEU A 83 4.01 1.50 5.39
N ALA A 84 4.94 2.43 5.63
CA ALA A 84 4.73 3.84 5.35
C ALA A 84 4.50 4.10 3.85
N ILE A 85 5.32 3.48 2.97
CA ILE A 85 5.16 3.53 1.51
C ILE A 85 3.80 2.95 1.07
N ARG A 86 3.30 1.92 1.75
CA ARG A 86 2.02 1.28 1.43
C ARG A 86 0.80 1.97 2.01
N MET A 87 0.94 2.63 3.15
CA MET A 87 -0.08 3.51 3.67
C MET A 87 -0.17 4.84 2.89
N ALA A 88 0.93 5.29 2.28
CA ALA A 88 1.00 6.49 1.44
C ALA A 88 0.95 6.16 -0.07
N TYR A 89 -0.04 5.36 -0.51
CA TYR A 89 -0.17 4.96 -1.90
C TYR A 89 -0.45 6.15 -2.84
N GLU A 90 -0.06 5.98 -4.11
CA GLU A 90 -0.22 6.99 -5.15
C GLU A 90 -1.63 6.95 -5.73
N ASP A 91 -2.42 7.97 -5.41
CA ASP A 91 -3.70 8.27 -6.02
C ASP A 91 -3.70 9.69 -6.61
N PRO A 92 -4.71 10.07 -7.43
CA PRO A 92 -4.77 11.41 -8.00
C PRO A 92 -4.64 12.54 -6.96
N ILE A 93 -5.14 12.30 -5.75
CA ILE A 93 -5.04 13.24 -4.62
C ILE A 93 -3.57 13.38 -4.16
N ARG A 94 -2.85 12.27 -4.03
CA ARG A 94 -1.45 12.24 -3.59
C ARG A 94 -0.54 12.85 -4.65
N ILE A 95 -0.78 12.56 -5.92
CA ILE A 95 -0.03 13.19 -7.01
C ILE A 95 -0.26 14.71 -7.00
N ALA A 96 -1.48 15.17 -6.76
CA ALA A 96 -1.74 16.60 -6.59
C ALA A 96 -1.01 17.21 -5.37
N GLN A 97 -0.96 16.50 -4.23
CA GLN A 97 -0.19 16.91 -3.05
C GLN A 97 1.32 17.03 -3.35
N LEU A 98 1.90 16.02 -3.99
CA LEU A 98 3.32 16.00 -4.37
C LEU A 98 3.64 17.13 -5.35
N THR A 99 2.79 17.32 -6.38
CA THR A 99 2.94 18.40 -7.35
C THR A 99 2.93 19.79 -6.69
N LEU A 100 2.07 19.99 -5.68
CA LEU A 100 2.03 21.24 -4.92
C LEU A 100 3.27 21.45 -4.03
N GLN A 101 3.78 20.38 -3.42
CA GLN A 101 4.99 20.43 -2.60
C GLN A 101 6.22 20.77 -3.45
N GLU A 102 6.38 20.10 -4.59
CA GLU A 102 7.44 20.40 -5.54
C GLU A 102 7.37 21.85 -6.04
N ALA A 103 6.16 22.34 -6.33
CA ALA A 103 5.96 23.73 -6.76
C ALA A 103 6.28 24.75 -5.65
N ALA A 104 6.02 24.42 -4.38
CA ALA A 104 6.33 25.28 -3.24
C ALA A 104 7.84 25.32 -2.92
N SER A 105 8.56 24.21 -3.15
CA SER A 105 10.00 24.10 -2.93
C SER A 105 10.84 24.64 -4.09
N ALA A 106 10.22 25.06 -5.21
CA ALA A 106 10.94 25.57 -6.37
C ALA A 106 11.55 26.97 -6.09
N PRO A 107 12.85 27.22 -6.42
CA PRO A 107 13.48 28.52 -6.18
C PRO A 107 12.83 29.65 -6.99
N ALA A 108 12.54 30.78 -6.34
CA ALA A 108 11.87 31.95 -6.93
C ALA A 108 12.60 32.61 -8.13
N ARG A 109 13.86 32.23 -8.40
CA ARG A 109 14.72 32.83 -9.45
C ARG A 109 14.75 32.06 -10.78
N ARG A 110 14.05 30.93 -10.92
CA ARG A 110 13.86 30.26 -12.23
C ARG A 110 12.43 30.47 -12.72
N PRO A 111 12.19 30.63 -14.04
CA PRO A 111 10.84 30.54 -14.57
C PRO A 111 10.23 29.23 -14.05
N MET A 112 9.07 29.32 -13.39
CA MET A 112 8.50 28.20 -12.62
C MET A 112 8.72 26.90 -13.37
N PRO A 113 9.39 25.89 -12.78
CA PRO A 113 9.57 24.62 -13.46
C PRO A 113 8.19 24.15 -13.91
N ARG A 114 8.04 23.85 -15.21
CA ARG A 114 6.83 23.23 -15.76
C ARG A 114 6.75 21.83 -15.17
N ILE A 115 6.34 21.72 -13.92
CA ILE A 115 6.07 20.45 -13.24
C ILE A 115 4.82 19.91 -13.92
N ASP A 116 5.05 19.03 -14.89
CA ASP A 116 4.04 18.38 -15.72
C ASP A 116 4.08 16.89 -15.46
N HIS A 117 3.38 16.45 -14.41
CA HIS A 117 3.21 15.03 -14.15
C HIS A 117 2.11 14.50 -15.06
N ARG A 118 2.52 13.69 -16.04
CA ARG A 118 1.61 12.98 -16.96
C ARG A 118 1.38 11.57 -16.42
N CYS A 119 0.27 11.41 -15.70
CA CYS A 119 -0.10 10.13 -15.12
C CYS A 119 -1.13 9.44 -16.02
N ARG A 120 -0.85 8.19 -16.38
CA ARG A 120 -1.80 7.31 -17.06
C ARG A 120 -2.55 6.52 -15.98
N PHE A 121 -3.72 7.02 -15.63
CA PHE A 121 -4.66 6.29 -14.79
C PHE A 121 -5.63 5.51 -15.67
N ARG A 122 -6.43 4.65 -15.06
CA ARG A 122 -7.62 4.09 -15.69
C ARG A 122 -8.86 4.72 -15.09
N ILE A 123 -10.00 4.72 -15.81
CA ILE A 123 -11.24 5.30 -15.27
C ILE A 123 -11.60 4.66 -13.93
N ASP A 124 -11.46 3.33 -13.81
CA ASP A 124 -11.72 2.62 -12.54
C ASP A 124 -10.84 3.09 -11.39
N GLU A 125 -9.59 3.48 -11.63
CA GLU A 125 -8.70 4.00 -10.58
C GLU A 125 -9.07 5.40 -10.13
N VAL A 126 -9.46 6.26 -11.07
CA VAL A 126 -9.92 7.61 -10.75
C VAL A 126 -11.23 7.55 -9.97
N VAL A 127 -12.16 6.70 -10.40
CA VAL A 127 -13.44 6.50 -9.73
C VAL A 127 -13.25 5.80 -8.39
N ALA A 128 -12.28 4.87 -8.27
CA ALA A 128 -11.98 4.21 -7.00
C ALA A 128 -11.40 5.17 -5.93
N ALA A 129 -10.90 6.34 -6.32
CA ALA A 129 -10.48 7.40 -5.39
C ALA A 129 -11.66 8.22 -4.82
N LEU A 130 -12.86 8.08 -5.39
CA LEU A 130 -14.08 8.73 -4.89
C LEU A 130 -14.70 7.94 -3.72
N PRO A 131 -15.53 8.58 -2.87
CA PRO A 131 -16.28 7.89 -1.82
C PRO A 131 -17.08 6.70 -2.36
N VAL A 132 -17.15 5.59 -1.61
CA VAL A 132 -17.84 4.35 -2.03
C VAL A 132 -19.25 4.62 -2.57
N VAL A 133 -20.01 5.51 -1.92
CA VAL A 133 -21.39 5.86 -2.30
C VAL A 133 -21.49 6.39 -3.74
N VAL A 134 -20.48 7.11 -4.20
CA VAL A 134 -20.41 7.65 -5.57
C VAL A 134 -19.69 6.67 -6.50
N ALA A 135 -18.61 6.06 -6.02
CA ALA A 135 -17.76 5.19 -6.82
C ALA A 135 -18.50 3.91 -7.29
N THR A 136 -19.26 3.26 -6.41
CA THR A 136 -19.96 2.00 -6.73
C THR A 136 -20.99 2.13 -7.87
N PRO A 137 -21.95 3.08 -7.84
CA PRO A 137 -22.89 3.23 -8.95
C PRO A 137 -22.18 3.68 -10.24
N THR A 138 -21.18 4.56 -10.14
CA THR A 138 -20.41 5.03 -11.31
C THR A 138 -19.66 3.89 -11.98
N LEU A 139 -19.01 3.00 -11.21
CA LEU A 139 -18.35 1.82 -11.75
C LEU A 139 -19.33 0.88 -12.45
N ARG A 140 -20.55 0.68 -11.92
CA ARG A 140 -21.57 -0.15 -12.58
C ARG A 140 -22.00 0.41 -13.93
N VAL A 141 -22.20 1.73 -14.01
CA VAL A 141 -22.53 2.40 -15.28
C VAL A 141 -21.37 2.28 -16.28
N LEU A 142 -20.13 2.48 -15.82
CA LEU A 142 -18.96 2.36 -16.68
C LEU A 142 -18.68 0.92 -17.13
N ASP A 143 -19.00 -0.07 -16.30
CA ASP A 143 -18.91 -1.50 -16.64
C ASP A 143 -19.95 -1.84 -17.71
N TYR A 144 -21.20 -1.39 -17.53
CA TYR A 144 -22.26 -1.52 -18.55
C TYR A 144 -21.87 -0.91 -19.90
N LEU A 145 -21.16 0.23 -19.89
CA LEU A 145 -20.66 0.89 -21.10
C LEU A 145 -19.35 0.28 -21.64
N GLY A 146 -18.72 -0.66 -20.93
CA GLY A 146 -17.41 -1.24 -21.28
C GLY A 146 -16.23 -0.26 -21.13
N TRP A 147 -16.43 0.89 -20.51
CA TRP A 147 -15.44 1.97 -20.39
C TRP A 147 -14.64 1.92 -19.10
N GLN A 148 -15.01 1.07 -18.15
CA GLN A 148 -14.36 0.94 -16.85
C GLN A 148 -12.83 0.82 -16.94
N HIS A 149 -12.37 0.19 -18.00
CA HIS A 149 -10.98 -0.18 -18.24
C HIS A 149 -10.22 0.78 -19.18
N MET A 150 -10.83 1.90 -19.58
CA MET A 150 -10.19 2.85 -20.50
C MET A 150 -9.05 3.63 -19.82
N PRO A 151 -7.91 3.83 -20.52
CA PRO A 151 -6.82 4.64 -20.01
C PRO A 151 -7.18 6.13 -20.07
N VAL A 152 -7.03 6.82 -18.95
CA VAL A 152 -7.18 8.28 -18.79
C VAL A 152 -5.81 8.91 -18.59
N LYS A 153 -5.47 9.85 -19.46
CA LYS A 153 -4.29 10.69 -19.28
C LYS A 153 -4.68 11.88 -18.41
N MET A 154 -4.22 11.90 -17.16
CA MET A 154 -4.37 13.05 -16.28
C MET A 154 -3.09 13.87 -16.26
N ARG A 155 -3.23 15.18 -16.41
CA ARG A 155 -2.14 16.15 -16.35
C ARG A 155 -2.23 16.90 -15.03
N PHE A 156 -1.21 16.79 -14.20
CA PHE A 156 -1.06 17.59 -12.98
C PHE A 156 -0.03 18.67 -13.27
N ASN A 157 -0.51 19.91 -13.37
CA ASN A 157 0.31 21.05 -13.72
C ASN A 157 0.07 22.17 -12.70
N ALA A 158 1.14 22.61 -12.05
CA ALA A 158 1.13 23.75 -11.13
C ALA A 158 1.36 25.10 -11.83
N ALA A 159 1.39 25.15 -13.17
CA ALA A 159 1.57 26.40 -13.91
C ALA A 159 0.39 27.37 -13.69
N GLY A 160 0.72 28.54 -13.15
CA GLY A 160 -0.22 29.63 -12.93
C GLY A 160 -1.17 29.40 -11.75
N TRP A 161 -1.94 30.45 -11.42
CA TRP A 161 -2.88 30.43 -10.30
C TRP A 161 -3.99 29.38 -10.49
N LEU A 162 -4.56 29.26 -11.69
CA LEU A 162 -5.64 28.30 -11.96
C LEU A 162 -5.19 26.84 -11.78
N GLY A 163 -3.98 26.48 -12.25
CA GLY A 163 -3.40 25.15 -12.06
C GLY A 163 -3.19 24.84 -10.58
N THR A 164 -2.58 25.77 -9.85
CA THR A 164 -2.37 25.65 -8.40
C THR A 164 -3.70 25.54 -7.64
N ARG A 165 -4.72 26.32 -8.01
CA ARG A 165 -6.05 26.26 -7.39
C ARG A 165 -6.73 24.92 -7.63
N LYS A 166 -6.67 24.39 -8.86
CA LYS A 166 -7.18 23.05 -9.19
C LYS A 166 -6.49 21.97 -8.36
N LEU A 167 -5.17 21.99 -8.28
CA LEU A 167 -4.40 21.02 -7.49
C LEU A 167 -4.74 21.13 -5.98
N ARG A 168 -4.95 22.34 -5.47
CA ARG A 168 -5.40 22.56 -4.07
C ARG A 168 -6.79 21.97 -3.81
N ILE A 169 -7.72 22.10 -4.76
CA ILE A 169 -9.05 21.48 -4.64
C ILE A 169 -8.90 19.96 -4.62
N ILE A 170 -8.14 19.39 -5.55
CA ILE A 170 -7.91 17.94 -5.61
C ILE A 170 -7.21 17.43 -4.34
N SER A 171 -6.21 18.14 -3.83
CA SER A 171 -5.50 17.73 -2.60
C SER A 171 -6.37 17.87 -1.35
N TRP A 172 -7.34 18.79 -1.33
CA TRP A 172 -8.32 18.93 -0.26
C TRP A 172 -9.25 17.70 -0.16
N LEU A 173 -9.50 17.00 -1.28
CA LEU A 173 -10.24 15.74 -1.32
C LEU A 173 -9.55 14.60 -0.55
N ARG A 174 -8.33 14.79 -0.03
CA ARG A 174 -7.68 13.81 0.86
C ARG A 174 -8.58 13.34 1.98
N ARG A 175 -9.46 14.18 2.52
CA ARG A 175 -10.40 13.80 3.58
C ARG A 175 -11.37 12.69 3.14
N TRP A 176 -11.73 12.66 1.87
CA TRP A 176 -12.60 11.65 1.28
C TRP A 176 -11.86 10.35 0.94
N ARG A 177 -10.53 10.38 0.91
CA ARG A 177 -9.69 9.23 0.60
C ARG A 177 -9.99 8.03 1.49
N LEU A 178 -10.24 8.21 2.79
CA LEU A 178 -10.56 7.11 3.71
C LEU A 178 -11.94 6.48 3.45
N LEU A 179 -12.81 7.18 2.71
CA LEU A 179 -14.10 6.65 2.26
C LEU A 179 -14.01 6.04 0.87
N SER A 180 -12.82 5.99 0.27
CA SER A 180 -12.66 5.52 -1.10
C SER A 180 -12.62 3.99 -1.19
N ILE A 181 -13.09 3.45 -2.33
CA ILE A 181 -12.95 2.01 -2.62
C ILE A 181 -11.47 1.63 -2.61
N ARG A 182 -10.61 2.47 -3.20
CA ARG A 182 -9.16 2.25 -3.22
C ARG A 182 -8.62 2.04 -1.81
N TYR A 183 -8.96 2.90 -0.86
CA TYR A 183 -8.51 2.77 0.53
C TYR A 183 -8.93 1.43 1.16
N ALA A 184 -10.17 0.98 0.94
CA ALA A 184 -10.65 -0.29 1.48
C ALA A 184 -9.88 -1.50 0.91
N HIS A 185 -9.45 -1.46 -0.35
CA HIS A 185 -8.58 -2.48 -0.93
C HIS A 185 -7.17 -2.43 -0.35
N GLU A 186 -6.56 -1.24 -0.29
CA GLU A 186 -5.20 -1.07 0.24
C GLU A 186 -5.12 -1.47 1.72
N ARG A 187 -6.11 -1.08 2.53
CA ARG A 187 -6.20 -1.48 3.94
C ARG A 187 -6.26 -3.00 4.10
N ARG A 188 -7.13 -3.68 3.34
CA ARG A 188 -7.24 -5.16 3.39
C ARG A 188 -5.94 -5.83 2.99
N TRP A 189 -5.27 -5.31 1.96
CA TRP A 189 -3.99 -5.83 1.52
C TRP A 189 -2.89 -5.64 2.57
N VAL A 190 -2.77 -4.43 3.16
CA VAL A 190 -1.80 -4.14 4.23
C VAL A 190 -2.01 -5.08 5.42
N GLU A 191 -3.24 -5.22 5.92
CA GLU A 191 -3.50 -6.13 7.05
C GLU A 191 -3.17 -7.58 6.70
N ARG A 192 -3.49 -8.01 5.47
CA ARG A 192 -3.14 -9.36 4.99
C ARG A 192 -1.63 -9.55 4.93
N TRP A 193 -0.87 -8.56 4.47
CA TRP A 193 0.59 -8.61 4.43
C TRP A 193 1.19 -8.67 5.83
N LEU A 194 0.77 -7.79 6.75
CA LEU A 194 1.22 -7.81 8.15
C LEU A 194 0.89 -9.14 8.83
N HIS A 195 -0.29 -9.71 8.55
CA HIS A 195 -0.67 -11.02 9.05
C HIS A 195 0.24 -12.15 8.52
N MET A 196 0.66 -12.09 7.24
CA MET A 196 1.60 -13.07 6.70
C MET A 196 2.99 -12.94 7.31
N ILE A 197 3.45 -11.73 7.67
CA ILE A 197 4.72 -11.54 8.40
C ILE A 197 4.62 -12.21 9.77
N ASP A 198 3.59 -11.91 10.55
CA ASP A 198 3.39 -12.49 11.89
C ASP A 198 3.29 -14.02 11.84
N ARG A 199 2.54 -14.56 10.88
CA ARG A 199 2.47 -16.02 10.66
C ARG A 199 3.81 -16.63 10.25
N SER A 200 4.58 -15.95 9.40
CA SER A 200 5.90 -16.43 9.01
C SER A 200 6.85 -16.44 10.21
N LEU A 201 6.88 -15.38 11.01
CA LEU A 201 7.68 -15.32 12.23
C LEU A 201 7.34 -16.44 13.22
N ALA A 202 6.06 -16.83 13.31
CA ALA A 202 5.63 -17.89 14.22
C ALA A 202 5.97 -19.32 13.76
N VAL A 203 5.92 -19.60 12.45
CA VAL A 203 6.04 -20.96 11.91
C VAL A 203 7.35 -21.21 11.17
N ARG A 204 7.82 -20.23 10.40
CA ARG A 204 9.00 -20.29 9.51
C ARG A 204 9.77 -18.95 9.57
N PRO A 205 10.48 -18.65 10.67
CA PRO A 205 11.17 -17.36 10.85
C PRO A 205 12.14 -17.03 9.72
N GLU A 206 12.77 -18.04 9.12
CA GLU A 206 13.70 -17.88 8.00
C GLU A 206 13.05 -17.26 6.75
N ALA A 207 11.73 -17.40 6.59
CA ALA A 207 10.98 -16.83 5.47
C ALA A 207 10.45 -15.42 5.75
N ALA A 208 10.53 -14.91 6.99
CA ALA A 208 9.90 -13.66 7.38
C ALA A 208 10.43 -12.46 6.57
N VAL A 209 11.75 -12.38 6.37
CA VAL A 209 12.38 -11.33 5.55
C VAL A 209 11.88 -11.37 4.10
N ALA A 210 11.75 -12.56 3.52
CA ALA A 210 11.24 -12.70 2.15
C ALA A 210 9.77 -12.26 2.03
N VAL A 211 8.95 -12.51 3.06
CA VAL A 211 7.56 -12.02 3.14
C VAL A 211 7.51 -10.51 3.32
N ILE A 212 8.40 -9.91 4.13
CA ILE A 212 8.52 -8.46 4.28
C ILE A 212 8.84 -7.82 2.92
N GLU A 213 9.87 -8.32 2.23
CA GLU A 213 10.30 -7.80 0.93
C GLU A 213 9.26 -7.98 -0.19
N SER A 214 8.31 -8.91 -0.05
CA SER A 214 7.24 -9.11 -1.03
C SER A 214 6.40 -7.85 -1.27
N ALA A 215 6.29 -6.94 -0.29
CA ALA A 215 5.56 -5.69 -0.43
C ALA A 215 6.15 -4.77 -1.51
N THR A 216 7.44 -4.92 -1.83
CA THR A 216 8.10 -4.15 -2.90
C THR A 216 7.53 -4.42 -4.28
N MET A 217 6.85 -5.56 -4.49
CA MET A 217 6.24 -5.90 -5.79
C MET A 217 5.08 -4.97 -6.16
N VAL A 218 4.41 -4.40 -5.16
CA VAL A 218 3.22 -3.57 -5.37
C VAL A 218 3.63 -2.11 -5.36
N ARG A 219 3.71 -1.48 -6.53
CA ARG A 219 4.15 -0.07 -6.66
C ARG A 219 3.30 0.73 -7.65
N GLY A 220 3.28 2.04 -7.41
CA GLY A 220 2.67 3.02 -8.29
C GLY A 220 1.16 2.87 -8.44
N TYR A 221 0.69 3.20 -9.64
CA TYR A 221 -0.69 3.17 -10.10
C TYR A 221 -0.79 2.50 -11.48
N GLY A 222 -2.00 2.32 -11.99
CA GLY A 222 -2.25 1.74 -13.29
C GLY A 222 -1.98 0.23 -13.36
N ASP A 223 -1.61 -0.22 -14.55
CA ASP A 223 -1.39 -1.64 -14.83
C ASP A 223 -0.25 -2.23 -14.01
N ALA A 224 0.81 -1.45 -13.71
CA ALA A 224 1.92 -1.88 -12.86
C ALA A 224 1.46 -2.26 -11.45
N TYR A 225 0.59 -1.45 -10.84
CA TYR A 225 -0.02 -1.77 -9.55
C TYR A 225 -0.87 -3.04 -9.63
N ARG A 226 -1.69 -3.19 -10.68
CA ARG A 226 -2.57 -4.36 -10.86
C ARG A 226 -1.77 -5.64 -11.03
N TYR A 227 -0.74 -5.64 -11.87
CA TYR A 227 0.14 -6.80 -12.07
C TYR A 227 0.91 -7.11 -10.80
N GLY A 228 1.45 -6.10 -10.10
CA GLY A 228 2.12 -6.28 -8.82
C GLY A 228 1.21 -6.91 -7.76
N MET A 229 -0.03 -6.40 -7.65
CA MET A 229 -1.03 -6.90 -6.70
C MET A 229 -1.45 -8.35 -7.01
N ALA A 230 -1.71 -8.65 -8.28
CA ALA A 230 -2.06 -9.98 -8.72
C ALA A 230 -0.90 -10.97 -8.50
N ASN A 231 0.34 -10.56 -8.83
CA ASN A 231 1.53 -11.39 -8.65
C ASN A 231 1.80 -11.67 -7.18
N TRP A 232 1.70 -10.64 -6.34
CA TRP A 232 1.82 -10.78 -4.89
C TRP A 232 0.78 -11.73 -4.33
N THR A 233 -0.49 -11.57 -4.73
CA THR A 233 -1.59 -12.43 -4.27
C THR A 233 -1.34 -13.88 -4.66
N LEU A 234 -0.88 -14.12 -5.89
CA LEU A 234 -0.55 -15.46 -6.38
C LEU A 234 0.59 -16.10 -5.59
N ILE A 235 1.68 -15.37 -5.31
CA ILE A 235 2.79 -15.89 -4.49
C ILE A 235 2.30 -16.25 -3.08
N ILE A 236 1.50 -15.38 -2.45
CA ILE A 236 1.01 -15.62 -1.10
C ILE A 236 0.06 -16.83 -1.06
N ASP A 237 -0.88 -16.92 -1.99
CA ASP A 237 -1.90 -17.99 -2.00
C ASP A 237 -1.35 -19.33 -2.50
N ALA A 238 -0.39 -19.32 -3.43
CA ALA A 238 0.14 -20.55 -4.01
C ALA A 238 1.40 -21.09 -3.33
N LEU A 239 2.20 -20.25 -2.67
CA LEU A 239 3.45 -20.67 -2.01
C LEU A 239 3.39 -20.45 -0.51
N VAL A 240 3.21 -19.21 -0.06
CA VAL A 240 3.39 -18.86 1.35
C VAL A 240 2.34 -19.52 2.25
N LYS A 241 1.04 -19.33 1.96
CA LYS A 241 -0.02 -19.92 2.80
C LYS A 241 0.05 -21.46 2.83
N PRO A 242 0.18 -22.19 1.71
CA PRO A 242 0.31 -23.65 1.75
C PRO A 242 1.52 -24.11 2.55
N ALA A 243 2.67 -23.44 2.41
CA ALA A 243 3.89 -23.80 3.14
C ALA A 243 3.75 -23.55 4.66
N LEU A 244 3.18 -22.41 5.05
CA LEU A 244 2.93 -22.09 6.46
C LEU A 244 1.88 -22.99 7.11
N ASN A 245 0.93 -23.53 6.32
CA ASN A 245 -0.07 -24.49 6.79
C ASN A 245 0.43 -25.95 6.78
N GLY A 246 1.67 -26.21 6.38
CA GLY A 246 2.23 -27.56 6.25
C GLY A 246 1.72 -28.37 5.05
N GLY A 247 0.89 -27.78 4.19
CA GLY A 247 0.35 -28.43 2.99
C GLY A 247 1.30 -28.45 1.79
N LEU A 248 2.44 -27.76 1.88
CA LEU A 248 3.48 -27.76 0.85
C LEU A 248 4.86 -27.85 1.52
N PRO A 249 5.53 -29.01 1.48
CA PRO A 249 6.85 -29.17 2.10
C PRO A 249 7.91 -28.43 1.28
N LEU A 250 8.14 -27.16 1.64
CA LEU A 250 9.22 -26.34 1.11
C LEU A 250 10.32 -26.24 2.17
N PRO A 251 11.49 -26.89 1.95
CA PRO A 251 12.62 -26.80 2.86
C PRO A 251 13.11 -25.35 2.99
N ASP A 252 13.22 -24.66 1.85
CA ASP A 252 13.60 -23.25 1.79
C ASP A 252 12.47 -22.39 1.19
N LEU A 253 11.56 -21.95 2.06
CA LEU A 253 10.47 -21.07 1.67
C LEU A 253 10.98 -19.66 1.30
N ALA A 254 12.06 -19.21 1.93
CA ALA A 254 12.63 -17.89 1.67
C ALA A 254 13.14 -17.79 0.22
N GLN A 255 13.90 -18.77 -0.22
CA GLN A 255 14.40 -18.86 -1.59
C GLN A 255 13.26 -19.06 -2.59
N ALA A 256 12.27 -19.89 -2.28
CA ALA A 256 11.09 -20.07 -3.13
C ALA A 256 10.33 -18.75 -3.37
N ILE A 257 10.19 -17.91 -2.34
CA ILE A 257 9.60 -16.57 -2.48
C ILE A 257 10.50 -15.67 -3.34
N ALA A 258 11.82 -15.70 -3.14
CA ALA A 258 12.77 -14.91 -3.92
C ALA A 258 12.74 -15.27 -5.41
N ASP A 259 12.77 -16.56 -5.73
CA ASP A 259 12.68 -17.08 -7.11
C ASP A 259 11.35 -16.67 -7.78
N ALA A 260 10.24 -16.84 -7.07
CA ALA A 260 8.93 -16.45 -7.57
C ALA A 260 8.83 -14.94 -7.81
N ARG A 261 9.44 -14.12 -6.93
CA ARG A 261 9.53 -12.66 -7.11
C ARG A 261 10.38 -12.30 -8.33
N ALA A 262 11.51 -12.97 -8.55
CA ALA A 262 12.37 -12.74 -9.72
C ALA A 262 11.66 -13.09 -11.03
N ALA A 263 10.78 -14.11 -11.03
CA ALA A 263 9.97 -14.51 -12.19
C ALA A 263 8.72 -13.64 -12.42
N ALA A 264 8.39 -12.72 -11.51
CA ALA A 264 7.17 -11.93 -11.55
C ALA A 264 7.26 -10.74 -12.53
N LEU A 265 7.18 -11.04 -13.83
CA LEU A 265 7.11 -10.05 -14.90
C LEU A 265 5.74 -9.31 -14.92
N PRO A 266 5.68 -8.07 -15.46
CA PRO A 266 4.43 -7.30 -15.58
C PRO A 266 3.54 -7.85 -16.72
N GLU A 267 3.05 -9.07 -16.55
CA GLU A 267 2.22 -9.79 -17.51
C GLU A 267 0.77 -9.93 -17.03
N ARG A 268 -0.20 -9.62 -17.90
CA ARG A 268 -1.63 -9.76 -17.58
C ARG A 268 -2.06 -11.18 -17.22
N LYS A 269 -1.48 -12.20 -17.88
CA LYS A 269 -1.82 -13.61 -17.64
C LYS A 269 -0.97 -14.28 -16.56
N GLN A 270 0.10 -13.60 -16.13
CA GLN A 270 1.05 -14.09 -15.13
C GLN A 270 1.66 -15.44 -15.51
N THR A 271 1.91 -15.67 -16.81
CA THR A 271 2.32 -16.98 -17.33
C THR A 271 3.68 -17.38 -16.78
N SER A 272 4.63 -16.46 -16.80
CA SER A 272 5.99 -16.68 -16.29
C SER A 272 5.99 -17.02 -14.79
N LEU A 273 5.22 -16.28 -13.99
CA LEU A 273 5.09 -16.52 -12.56
C LEU A 273 4.43 -17.88 -12.24
N LYS A 274 3.35 -18.24 -12.95
CA LYS A 274 2.67 -19.53 -12.77
C LYS A 274 3.60 -20.70 -13.05
N ARG A 275 4.36 -20.64 -14.16
CA ARG A 275 5.36 -21.66 -14.51
C ARG A 275 6.46 -21.77 -13.45
N ALA A 276 6.95 -20.64 -12.93
CA ALA A 276 7.95 -20.66 -11.86
C ALA A 276 7.42 -21.31 -10.57
N ILE A 277 6.17 -21.00 -10.18
CA ILE A 277 5.51 -21.60 -9.01
C ILE A 277 5.30 -23.11 -9.22
N GLU A 278 4.87 -23.53 -10.40
CA GLU A 278 4.73 -24.94 -10.75
C GLU A 278 6.07 -25.68 -10.65
N ALA A 279 7.15 -25.09 -11.20
CA ALA A 279 8.49 -25.67 -11.11
C ALA A 279 8.99 -25.76 -9.65
N ILE A 280 8.73 -24.75 -8.82
CA ILE A 280 9.06 -24.78 -7.38
C ILE A 280 8.32 -25.93 -6.70
N ARG A 281 7.01 -26.05 -6.92
CA ARG A 281 6.18 -27.11 -6.33
C ARG A 281 6.61 -28.51 -6.78
N ALA A 282 6.97 -28.67 -8.05
CA ALA A 282 7.44 -29.94 -8.59
C ALA A 282 8.74 -30.39 -7.90
N ARG A 283 9.70 -29.47 -7.67
CA ARG A 283 10.93 -29.76 -6.93
C ARG A 283 10.67 -30.18 -5.48
N SER A 284 9.68 -29.59 -4.82
CA SER A 284 9.25 -29.99 -3.48
C SER A 284 8.71 -31.42 -3.45
N GLY A 285 7.89 -31.78 -4.45
CA GLY A 285 7.34 -33.13 -4.57
C GLY A 285 8.42 -34.19 -4.73
N THR A 286 9.42 -33.95 -5.58
CA THR A 286 10.53 -34.91 -5.79
C THR A 286 11.38 -35.13 -4.54
N VAL A 287 11.65 -34.07 -3.76
CA VAL A 287 12.39 -34.18 -2.49
C VAL A 287 11.62 -34.99 -1.45
N SER A 288 10.29 -34.83 -1.38
CA SER A 288 9.47 -35.59 -0.45
C SER A 288 9.43 -37.09 -0.75
N ILE A 289 9.46 -37.47 -2.04
CA ILE A 289 9.47 -38.89 -2.47
C ILE A 289 10.82 -39.54 -2.15
N GLN A 290 11.93 -38.85 -2.39
CA GLN A 290 13.27 -39.38 -2.08
C GLN A 290 13.49 -39.55 -0.57
N ALA A 291 12.97 -38.63 0.25
CA ALA A 291 13.05 -38.74 1.71
C ALA A 291 12.18 -39.86 2.29
N ALA A 292 11.08 -40.24 1.63
CA ALA A 292 10.24 -41.36 2.04
C ALA A 292 10.76 -42.73 1.57
N ALA A 293 11.69 -42.76 0.61
CA ALA A 293 12.29 -43.97 0.04
C ALA A 293 13.66 -44.33 0.67
N SER A 294 14.16 -43.51 1.60
CA SER A 294 15.40 -43.71 2.36
C SER A 294 15.10 -44.07 3.80
#